data_AF-A0A0P4R561-F1
#
_entry.id   AF-A0A0P4R561-F1
#
_cell.length_a   1.000
_cell.length_b   1.000
_cell.length_c   1.000
_cell.angle_alpha   90.00
_cell.angle_beta   90.00
_cell.angle_gamma   90.00
#
_symmetry.space_group_name_H-M   'P 1'
#
loop_
_entity.id
_entity.type
_entity.pdbx_description
1 polymer ?
#
loop_
_entity_poly.entity_id
_entity_poly.type
_entity_poly.pdbx_seq_one_letter_code
_entity_poly.pdbx_strand_id
1 'polypeptide(L)'
;MATPGGEARDGAVASRSIQLPGIVLGVGLGGFVDGILLHQLLQWHHMLTSTHRDRIGVKYYNPRTVSGLEMNTVWDGVFHTVCWISVLLGLALLYSRVTHHRRRVWASRVLWGWALAGWGLFNLVEGLLDHQLLGIHHVHGGPYQAWWDTGFLVLGGLLLVGGYLLQRSGRPFDPDAPVTGRESRSA
;
A
#
# COMPACT_ATOMS: atom_id res chain seq x y z
N MET A 1 10.99 13.93 59.03
CA MET A 1 9.80 13.21 58.55
C MET A 1 9.08 14.11 57.55
N ALA A 2 9.28 13.86 56.25
CA ALA A 2 8.42 14.21 55.10
C ALA A 2 9.26 14.08 53.82
N THR A 3 8.84 13.18 52.94
CA THR A 3 9.45 12.70 51.69
C THR A 3 9.44 13.75 50.57
N PRO A 4 10.47 13.83 49.71
CA PRO A 4 10.35 14.51 48.42
C PRO A 4 9.51 13.65 47.48
N GLY A 5 8.42 14.23 46.97
CA GLY A 5 7.58 13.61 45.95
C GLY A 5 8.36 13.40 44.66
N GLY A 6 8.58 12.15 44.31
CA GLY A 6 9.03 11.76 42.99
C GLY A 6 7.86 11.92 42.01
N GLU A 7 7.85 13.03 41.27
CA GLU A 7 7.18 13.08 39.98
C GLU A 7 7.92 12.14 39.03
N ALA A 8 7.59 10.85 39.11
CA ALA A 8 7.81 9.94 38.01
C ALA A 8 6.93 10.44 36.86
N ARG A 9 7.52 11.26 35.99
CA ARG A 9 6.99 11.50 34.65
C ARG A 9 6.98 10.15 33.95
N ASP A 10 5.84 9.47 34.02
CA ASP A 10 5.49 8.36 33.14
C ASP A 10 5.57 8.88 31.70
N GLY A 11 6.79 8.83 31.15
CA GLY A 11 7.00 8.83 29.72
C GLY A 11 6.46 7.52 29.19
N ALA A 12 5.14 7.43 29.07
CA ALA A 12 4.48 6.38 28.31
C ALA A 12 5.08 6.44 26.91
N VAL A 13 6.02 5.52 26.65
CA VAL A 13 6.62 5.33 25.33
C VAL A 13 5.45 5.09 24.40
N ALA A 14 5.12 6.08 23.57
CA ALA A 14 4.00 5.99 22.65
C ALA A 14 4.16 4.69 21.86
N SER A 15 3.20 3.76 22.00
CA SER A 15 3.26 2.45 21.35
C SER A 15 3.61 2.66 19.88
N ARG A 16 4.71 2.08 19.39
CA ARG A 16 5.17 2.31 18.02
C ARG A 16 4.22 1.65 17.05
N SER A 17 3.20 2.39 16.60
CA SER A 17 2.14 1.89 15.74
C SER A 17 2.68 1.25 14.46
N ILE A 18 2.14 0.11 14.06
CA ILE A 18 2.45 -0.56 12.79
C ILE A 18 1.55 -0.10 11.62
N GLN A 19 0.75 0.95 11.83
CA GLN A 19 -0.13 1.51 10.81
C GLN A 19 0.64 2.03 9.59
N LEU A 20 1.56 2.99 9.80
CA LEU A 20 2.34 3.58 8.72
C LEU A 20 3.14 2.52 7.92
N PRO A 21 3.93 1.62 8.54
CA PRO A 21 4.64 0.61 7.78
C PRO A 21 3.69 -0.33 7.02
N GLY A 22 2.54 -0.69 7.61
CA GLY A 22 1.52 -1.48 6.92
C GLY A 22 0.96 -0.77 5.68
N ILE A 23 0.55 0.49 5.80
CA ILE A 23 0.03 1.29 4.68
C ILE A 23 1.07 1.43 3.57
N VAL A 24 2.30 1.82 3.91
CA VAL A 24 3.38 2.03 2.93
C VAL A 24 3.75 0.73 2.22
N LEU A 25 3.80 -0.39 2.96
CA LEU A 25 3.99 -1.72 2.38
C LEU A 25 2.83 -2.07 1.44
N GLY A 26 1.60 -1.79 1.86
CA GLY A 26 0.38 -2.00 1.07
C GLY A 26 0.36 -1.26 -0.26
N VAL A 27 0.74 0.03 -0.24
CA VAL A 27 0.87 0.86 -1.45
C VAL A 27 1.88 0.24 -2.42
N GLY A 28 3.06 -0.14 -1.92
CA GLY A 28 4.10 -0.74 -2.75
C GLY A 28 3.69 -2.10 -3.34
N LEU A 29 3.08 -2.98 -2.52
CA LEU A 29 2.58 -4.28 -2.99
C LEU A 29 1.45 -4.13 -4.01
N GLY A 30 0.50 -3.23 -3.77
CA GLY A 30 -0.61 -2.97 -4.69
C GLY A 30 -0.12 -2.48 -6.05
N GLY A 31 0.81 -1.51 -6.04
CA GLY A 31 1.43 -1.03 -7.28
C GLY A 31 2.24 -2.10 -8.01
N PHE A 32 2.93 -3.00 -7.29
CA PHE A 32 3.58 -4.14 -7.94
C PHE A 32 2.59 -5.10 -8.59
N VAL A 33 1.48 -5.41 -7.91
CA VAL A 33 0.46 -6.29 -8.50
C VAL A 33 -0.13 -5.65 -9.73
N ASP A 34 -0.41 -4.35 -9.70
CA ASP A 34 -0.88 -3.59 -10.85
C ASP A 34 0.13 -3.63 -12.01
N GLY A 35 1.38 -3.22 -11.78
CA GLY A 35 2.41 -3.18 -12.80
C GLY A 35 2.79 -4.55 -13.36
N ILE A 36 2.86 -5.60 -12.54
CA ILE A 36 3.17 -6.95 -13.01
C ILE A 36 1.97 -7.55 -13.72
N LEU A 37 0.80 -7.58 -13.09
CA LEU A 37 -0.35 -8.28 -13.67
C LEU A 37 -0.94 -7.49 -14.84
N LEU A 38 -1.22 -6.20 -14.66
CA LEU A 38 -1.96 -5.41 -15.64
C LEU A 38 -1.04 -4.83 -16.72
N HIS A 39 0.16 -4.35 -16.38
CA HIS A 39 1.07 -3.79 -17.39
C HIS A 39 1.88 -4.86 -18.11
N GLN A 40 2.39 -5.88 -17.42
CA GLN A 40 3.35 -6.81 -18.02
C GLN A 40 2.73 -8.13 -18.49
N LEU A 41 1.92 -8.79 -17.65
CA LEU A 41 1.34 -10.09 -18.01
C LEU A 41 0.14 -9.94 -18.94
N LEU A 42 -0.81 -9.07 -18.58
CA LEU A 42 -2.02 -8.86 -19.35
C LEU A 42 -1.88 -7.77 -20.40
N GLN A 43 -0.94 -6.83 -20.19
CA GLN A 43 -0.67 -5.71 -21.09
C GLN A 43 -1.94 -4.91 -21.43
N TRP A 44 -2.82 -4.75 -20.44
CA TRP A 44 -4.09 -4.02 -20.62
C TRP A 44 -3.86 -2.52 -20.73
N HIS A 45 -2.90 -2.02 -19.98
CA HIS A 45 -2.48 -0.63 -19.95
C HIS A 45 -1.03 -0.53 -19.46
N HIS A 46 -0.39 0.59 -19.76
CA HIS A 46 0.94 1.00 -19.30
C HIS A 46 0.89 2.47 -18.94
N MET A 47 1.92 3.00 -18.26
CA MET A 47 1.95 4.37 -17.74
C MET A 47 1.48 5.45 -18.72
N LEU A 48 1.80 5.35 -20.01
CA LEU A 48 1.46 6.36 -21.03
C LEU A 48 0.46 5.90 -22.08
N THR A 49 -0.20 4.76 -21.90
CA THR A 49 -1.07 4.14 -22.93
C THR A 49 -2.24 5.05 -23.33
N SER A 50 -2.72 5.92 -22.44
CA SER A 50 -3.90 6.76 -22.68
C SER A 50 -3.61 8.22 -23.04
N THR A 51 -2.34 8.57 -23.26
CA THR A 51 -1.90 9.95 -23.59
C THR A 51 -2.46 10.52 -24.91
N HIS A 52 -3.16 9.74 -25.73
CA HIS A 52 -3.83 10.25 -26.93
C HIS A 52 -4.97 11.26 -26.63
N ARG A 53 -5.48 11.28 -25.39
CA ARG A 53 -6.58 12.14 -24.93
C ARG A 53 -6.36 12.66 -23.51
N ASP A 54 -5.11 12.75 -23.07
CA ASP A 54 -4.82 13.28 -21.73
C ASP A 54 -5.14 14.78 -21.62
N ARG A 55 -5.17 15.28 -20.39
CA ARG A 55 -5.54 16.67 -20.07
C ARG A 55 -4.34 17.57 -19.79
N ILE A 56 -3.12 17.09 -20.01
CA ILE A 56 -1.87 17.76 -19.63
C ILE A 56 -0.87 17.93 -20.79
N GLY A 57 -1.23 17.47 -22.00
CA GLY A 57 -0.44 17.64 -23.21
C GLY A 57 0.77 16.72 -23.30
N VAL A 58 0.72 15.53 -22.69
CA VAL A 58 1.82 14.57 -22.81
C VAL A 58 1.91 14.08 -24.24
N LYS A 59 3.13 13.93 -24.76
CA LYS A 59 3.33 13.40 -26.11
C LYS A 59 2.74 11.98 -26.19
N TYR A 60 1.87 11.75 -27.17
CA TYR A 60 1.33 10.42 -27.41
C TYR A 60 2.37 9.48 -28.00
N TYR A 61 2.50 8.30 -27.39
CA TYR A 61 3.31 7.18 -27.88
C TYR A 61 2.39 6.00 -28.16
N ASN A 62 2.32 5.56 -29.42
CA ASN A 62 1.44 4.46 -29.80
C ASN A 62 1.94 3.14 -29.18
N PRO A 63 1.19 2.51 -28.25
CA PRO A 63 1.60 1.29 -27.56
C PRO A 63 1.66 0.06 -28.48
N ARG A 64 1.22 0.17 -29.75
CA ARG A 64 1.30 -0.89 -30.77
C ARG A 64 2.57 -0.80 -31.64
N THR A 65 3.51 0.07 -31.28
CA THR A 65 4.79 0.24 -32.00
C THR A 65 5.95 -0.06 -31.06
N VAL A 66 7.09 -0.49 -31.59
CA VAL A 66 8.29 -0.78 -30.79
C VAL A 66 8.71 0.43 -29.95
N SER A 67 8.82 1.60 -30.57
CA SER A 67 9.19 2.84 -29.85
C SER A 67 8.18 3.21 -28.75
N GLY A 68 6.88 2.97 -28.97
CA GLY A 68 5.88 3.21 -27.93
C GLY A 68 5.93 2.21 -26.79
N LEU A 69 6.22 0.93 -27.08
CA LEU A 69 6.46 -0.09 -26.06
C LEU A 69 7.72 0.18 -25.26
N GLU A 70 8.82 0.60 -25.90
CA GLU A 70 10.05 1.01 -25.20
C GLU A 70 9.79 2.17 -24.24
N MET A 71 9.06 3.19 -24.69
CA MET A 71 8.70 4.33 -23.84
C MET A 71 7.82 3.91 -22.66
N ASN A 72 6.79 3.10 -22.90
CA ASN A 72 5.93 2.59 -21.82
C ASN A 72 6.73 1.70 -20.85
N THR A 73 7.64 0.86 -21.36
CA THR A 73 8.52 0.02 -20.53
C THR A 73 9.39 0.87 -19.60
N VAL A 74 9.92 2.01 -20.08
CA VAL A 74 10.68 2.94 -19.23
C VAL A 74 9.80 3.51 -18.12
N TRP A 75 8.60 3.99 -18.44
CA TRP A 75 7.72 4.60 -17.45
C TRP A 75 7.12 3.58 -16.47
N ASP A 76 6.82 2.37 -16.93
CA ASP A 76 6.48 1.25 -16.05
C ASP A 76 7.67 0.95 -15.13
N GLY A 77 8.91 0.99 -15.61
CA GLY A 77 10.11 0.82 -14.78
C GLY A 77 10.26 1.91 -13.71
N VAL A 78 9.94 3.17 -14.03
CA VAL A 78 9.89 4.28 -13.06
C VAL A 78 8.81 4.02 -12.01
N PHE A 79 7.61 3.64 -12.45
CA PHE A 79 6.51 3.26 -11.56
C PHE A 79 6.91 2.12 -10.61
N HIS A 80 7.46 1.03 -11.14
CA HIS A 80 7.96 -0.10 -10.36
C HIS A 80 9.07 0.30 -9.38
N THR A 81 9.92 1.26 -9.74
CA THR A 81 10.94 1.79 -8.82
C THR A 81 10.29 2.48 -7.61
N VAL A 82 9.22 3.26 -7.82
CA VAL A 82 8.45 3.88 -6.72
C VAL A 82 7.77 2.81 -5.86
N CYS A 83 7.18 1.78 -6.48
CA CYS A 83 6.61 0.63 -5.76
C CYS A 83 7.68 -0.10 -4.92
N TRP A 84 8.85 -0.34 -5.50
CA TRP A 84 9.97 -1.00 -4.85
C TRP A 84 10.48 -0.21 -3.64
N ILE A 85 10.71 1.09 -3.80
CA ILE A 85 11.10 1.99 -2.70
C ILE A 85 10.01 1.97 -1.61
N SER A 86 8.73 2.00 -1.98
CA SER A 86 7.63 1.92 -1.01
C SER A 86 7.66 0.62 -0.22
N VAL A 87 7.85 -0.53 -0.86
CA VAL A 87 8.03 -1.82 -0.14
C VAL A 87 9.22 -1.76 0.80
N LEU A 88 10.39 -1.30 0.34
CA LEU A 88 11.58 -1.19 1.17
C LEU A 88 11.37 -0.27 2.38
N LEU A 89 10.73 0.88 2.19
CA LEU A 89 10.40 1.81 3.27
C LEU A 89 9.40 1.21 4.24
N GLY A 90 8.36 0.53 3.76
CA GLY A 90 7.39 -0.19 4.59
C GLY A 90 8.07 -1.23 5.48
N LEU A 91 8.98 -2.03 4.89
CA LEU A 91 9.77 -3.02 5.62
C LEU A 91 10.76 -2.40 6.60
N ALA A 92 11.48 -1.34 6.21
CA ALA A 92 12.42 -0.65 7.08
C ALA A 92 11.73 0.02 8.29
N LEU A 93 10.58 0.66 8.04
CA LEU A 93 9.73 1.22 9.09
C LEU A 93 9.17 0.13 10.00
N LEU A 94 8.77 -1.03 9.45
CA LEU A 94 8.30 -2.15 10.25
C LEU A 94 9.44 -2.69 11.13
N TYR A 95 10.62 -2.88 10.54
CA TYR A 95 11.81 -3.39 11.20
C TYR A 95 12.27 -2.48 12.35
N SER A 96 12.23 -1.15 12.16
CA SER A 96 12.59 -0.17 13.20
C SER A 96 11.59 -0.08 14.36
N ARG A 97 10.34 -0.54 14.16
CA ARG A 97 9.28 -0.51 15.18
C ARG A 97 9.07 -1.85 15.88
N VAL A 98 9.46 -2.96 15.24
CA VAL A 98 9.26 -4.33 15.75
C VAL A 98 10.61 -4.93 16.16
N THR A 99 10.99 -4.67 17.42
CA THR A 99 12.23 -5.18 18.00
C THR A 99 12.08 -6.61 18.55
N HIS A 100 10.92 -6.93 19.12
CA HIS A 100 10.59 -8.24 19.69
C HIS A 100 9.44 -8.92 18.94
N HIS A 101 9.29 -10.24 19.11
CA HIS A 101 8.19 -11.04 18.54
C HIS A 101 7.97 -10.90 17.02
N ARG A 102 9.05 -10.68 16.25
CA ARG A 102 9.02 -10.40 14.80
C ARG A 102 8.13 -11.34 13.99
N ARG A 103 8.14 -12.65 14.28
CA ARG A 103 7.30 -13.63 13.56
C ARG A 103 5.80 -13.42 13.78
N ARG A 104 5.39 -12.95 14.97
CA ARG A 104 3.98 -12.75 15.33
C ARG A 104 3.35 -11.60 14.56
N VAL A 105 4.13 -10.58 14.18
CA VAL A 105 3.66 -9.45 13.37
C VAL A 105 3.16 -9.91 12.01
N TRP A 106 3.88 -10.84 11.37
CA TRP A 106 3.50 -11.38 10.07
C TRP A 106 2.21 -12.21 10.10
N ALA A 107 1.83 -12.73 11.27
CA ALA A 107 0.54 -13.40 11.49
C ALA A 107 -0.56 -12.44 11.96
N SER A 108 -0.25 -11.15 12.16
CA SER A 108 -1.19 -10.18 12.71
C SER A 108 -2.18 -9.69 11.66
N ARG A 109 -3.48 -9.76 12.01
CA ARG A 109 -4.56 -9.11 11.24
C ARG A 109 -4.37 -7.59 11.16
N VAL A 110 -3.68 -6.99 12.12
CA VAL A 110 -3.42 -5.54 12.15
C VAL A 110 -2.48 -5.13 11.03
N LEU A 111 -1.35 -5.85 10.83
CA LEU A 111 -0.41 -5.56 9.75
C LEU A 111 -1.11 -5.69 8.39
N TRP A 112 -1.75 -6.84 8.15
CA TRP A 112 -2.37 -7.13 6.85
C TRP A 112 -3.62 -6.28 6.60
N GLY A 113 -4.35 -5.87 7.64
CA GLY A 113 -5.42 -4.89 7.49
C GLY A 113 -4.90 -3.53 7.04
N TRP A 114 -3.79 -3.05 7.61
CA TRP A 114 -3.15 -1.82 7.13
C TRP A 114 -2.51 -1.95 5.74
N ALA A 115 -1.97 -3.13 5.39
CA ALA A 115 -1.47 -3.40 4.05
C ALA A 115 -2.60 -3.41 3.00
N LEU A 116 -3.74 -4.04 3.28
CA LEU A 116 -4.91 -3.96 2.41
C LEU A 116 -5.44 -2.54 2.28
N ALA A 117 -5.46 -1.79 3.39
CA ALA A 117 -5.83 -0.38 3.37
C ALA A 117 -4.89 0.47 2.52
N GLY A 118 -3.58 0.21 2.60
CA GLY A 118 -2.57 0.86 1.77
C GLY A 118 -2.70 0.54 0.28
N TRP A 119 -3.00 -0.71 -0.07
CA TRP A 119 -3.32 -1.08 -1.45
C TRP A 119 -4.57 -0.34 -1.93
N GLY A 120 -5.66 -0.36 -1.14
CA GLY A 120 -6.87 0.39 -1.49
C GLY A 120 -6.60 1.88 -1.71
N LEU A 121 -5.76 2.49 -0.86
CA LEU A 121 -5.33 3.88 -1.02
C LEU A 121 -4.55 4.09 -2.33
N PHE A 122 -3.64 3.18 -2.68
CA PHE A 122 -2.94 3.22 -3.96
C PHE A 122 -3.93 3.25 -5.14
N ASN A 123 -4.87 2.31 -5.20
CA ASN A 123 -5.87 2.26 -6.28
C ASN A 123 -6.72 3.53 -6.36
N LEU A 124 -7.11 4.10 -5.20
CA LEU A 124 -7.92 5.32 -5.20
C LEU A 124 -7.13 6.54 -5.66
N VAL A 125 -5.87 6.68 -5.21
CA VAL A 125 -5.03 7.82 -5.57
C VAL A 125 -4.65 7.75 -7.05
N GLU A 126 -4.14 6.61 -7.50
CA GLU A 126 -3.79 6.35 -8.90
C GLU A 126 -5.04 6.52 -9.78
N GLY A 127 -6.14 5.86 -9.44
CA GLY A 127 -7.34 5.93 -10.28
C GLY A 127 -7.97 7.33 -10.35
N LEU A 128 -7.91 8.12 -9.27
CA LEU A 128 -8.42 9.51 -9.31
C LEU A 128 -7.48 10.44 -10.06
N LEU A 129 -6.17 10.32 -9.85
CA LEU A 129 -5.19 11.21 -10.47
C LEU A 129 -4.95 10.80 -11.92
N ASP A 130 -4.47 9.60 -12.17
CA ASP A 130 -3.94 9.20 -13.47
C ASP A 130 -5.04 8.81 -14.46
N HIS A 131 -6.15 8.21 -14.00
CA HIS A 131 -7.31 7.93 -14.87
C HIS A 131 -8.25 9.12 -15.00
N GLN A 132 -8.74 9.68 -13.88
CA GLN A 132 -9.81 10.68 -13.95
C GLN A 132 -9.31 12.10 -14.18
N LEU A 133 -8.28 12.54 -13.46
CA LEU A 133 -7.79 13.92 -13.55
C LEU A 133 -6.87 14.12 -14.76
N LEU A 134 -5.83 13.29 -14.90
CA LEU A 134 -4.83 13.41 -15.95
C LEU A 134 -5.26 12.70 -17.23
N GLY A 135 -5.90 11.53 -17.12
CA GLY A 135 -6.35 10.75 -18.29
C GLY A 135 -5.21 10.05 -19.03
N ILE A 136 -4.08 9.80 -18.35
CA ILE A 136 -2.87 9.23 -18.96
C ILE A 136 -2.84 7.70 -18.88
N HIS A 137 -3.61 7.08 -17.97
CA HIS A 137 -3.37 5.70 -17.54
C HIS A 137 -4.59 4.75 -17.47
N HIS A 138 -5.71 5.02 -18.14
CA HIS A 138 -6.93 4.20 -17.98
C HIS A 138 -6.73 2.66 -17.96
N VAL A 139 -7.46 1.99 -17.06
CA VAL A 139 -7.29 0.55 -16.71
C VAL A 139 -7.40 -0.38 -17.91
N HIS A 140 -8.28 -0.04 -18.86
CA HIS A 140 -8.39 -0.80 -20.10
C HIS A 140 -8.86 0.13 -21.21
N GLY A 141 -8.06 0.23 -22.28
CA GLY A 141 -8.42 1.03 -23.45
C GLY A 141 -9.61 0.43 -24.23
N GLY A 142 -10.38 1.28 -24.90
CA GLY A 142 -11.46 0.85 -25.81
C GLY A 142 -12.85 0.95 -25.19
N PRO A 143 -13.82 0.12 -25.64
CA PRO A 143 -15.20 0.19 -25.15
C PRO A 143 -15.28 0.01 -23.63
N TYR A 144 -16.19 0.74 -22.99
CA TYR A 144 -16.46 0.65 -21.55
C TYR A 144 -15.30 1.07 -20.63
N GLN A 145 -14.30 1.82 -21.12
CA GLN A 145 -13.18 2.34 -20.32
C GLN A 145 -13.61 2.97 -18.98
N ALA A 146 -14.66 3.79 -18.98
CA ALA A 146 -15.18 4.42 -17.76
C ALA A 146 -15.68 3.39 -16.71
N TRP A 147 -16.21 2.25 -17.15
CA TRP A 147 -16.64 1.18 -16.25
C TRP A 147 -15.45 0.42 -15.65
N TRP A 148 -14.38 0.23 -16.42
CA TRP A 148 -13.13 -0.35 -15.91
C TRP A 148 -12.49 0.55 -14.85
N ASP A 149 -12.37 1.85 -15.11
CA ASP A 149 -11.85 2.80 -14.13
C ASP A 149 -12.73 2.87 -12.87
N THR A 150 -14.06 2.84 -13.05
CA THR A 150 -15.00 2.82 -11.93
C THR A 150 -14.85 1.54 -11.10
N GLY A 151 -14.71 0.38 -11.76
CA GLY A 151 -14.47 -0.89 -11.08
C GLY A 151 -13.18 -0.89 -10.27
N PHE A 152 -12.12 -0.28 -10.80
CA PHE A 152 -10.84 -0.11 -10.11
C PHE A 152 -10.96 0.78 -8.86
N LEU A 153 -11.69 1.91 -8.96
CA LEU A 153 -11.98 2.77 -7.80
C LEU A 153 -12.84 2.06 -6.75
N VAL A 154 -13.88 1.32 -7.17
CA VAL A 154 -14.73 0.54 -6.27
C VAL A 154 -13.90 -0.53 -5.55
N LEU A 155 -13.04 -1.25 -6.27
CA LEU A 155 -12.11 -2.21 -5.67
C LEU A 155 -11.18 -1.52 -4.65
N GLY A 156 -10.63 -0.36 -4.99
CA GLY A 156 -9.83 0.45 -4.07
C GLY A 156 -10.57 0.80 -2.79
N GLY A 157 -11.83 1.25 -2.91
CA GLY A 157 -12.71 1.53 -1.77
C GLY A 157 -12.99 0.29 -0.90
N LEU A 158 -13.27 -0.85 -1.53
CA LEU A 158 -13.49 -2.13 -0.84
C LEU A 158 -12.24 -2.61 -0.09
N LEU A 159 -11.05 -2.49 -0.71
CA LEU A 159 -9.78 -2.82 -0.06
C LEU A 159 -9.48 -1.88 1.12
N LEU A 160 -9.75 -0.58 0.96
CA LEU A 160 -9.57 0.42 2.02
C LEU A 160 -10.46 0.13 3.23
N VAL A 161 -11.76 -0.03 3.00
CA VAL A 161 -12.74 -0.31 4.06
C VAL A 161 -12.51 -1.70 4.66
N GLY A 162 -12.31 -2.72 3.82
CA GLY A 162 -12.04 -4.09 4.26
C GLY A 162 -10.77 -4.20 5.08
N GLY A 163 -9.68 -3.55 4.65
CA GLY A 163 -8.43 -3.45 5.40
C GLY A 163 -8.60 -2.75 6.75
N TYR A 164 -9.36 -1.66 6.78
CA TYR A 164 -9.68 -0.94 8.01
C TYR A 164 -10.50 -1.78 9.01
N LEU A 165 -11.50 -2.52 8.53
CA LEU A 165 -12.28 -3.42 9.37
C LEU A 165 -11.44 -4.62 9.85
N LEU A 166 -10.58 -5.15 8.98
CA LEU A 166 -9.68 -6.24 9.31
C LEU A 166 -8.72 -5.87 10.44
N GLN A 167 -8.09 -4.70 10.37
CA GLN A 167 -7.16 -4.27 11.44
C GLN A 167 -7.89 -4.05 12.77
N ARG A 168 -9.14 -3.52 12.75
CA ARG A 168 -9.96 -3.38 13.97
C ARG A 168 -10.32 -4.71 14.62
N SER A 169 -10.45 -5.78 13.83
CA SER A 169 -10.73 -7.13 14.36
C SER A 169 -9.51 -7.83 14.96
N GLY A 170 -8.31 -7.25 14.81
CA GLY A 170 -7.07 -7.79 15.35
C GLY A 170 -6.82 -7.35 16.80
N ARG A 171 -6.12 -8.19 17.56
CA ARG A 171 -5.55 -7.74 18.84
C ARG A 171 -4.49 -6.66 18.55
N PRO A 172 -4.52 -5.50 19.23
CA PRO A 172 -3.48 -4.49 19.11
C PRO A 172 -2.10 -5.14 19.22
N PHE A 173 -1.22 -4.85 18.26
CA PHE A 173 0.15 -5.34 18.33
C PHE A 173 0.94 -4.37 19.21
N ASP A 174 1.24 -4.82 20.43
CA ASP A 174 2.20 -4.17 21.30
C ASP A 174 3.58 -4.84 21.13
N PRO A 175 4.58 -4.14 20.57
CA PRO A 175 5.92 -4.68 20.40
C PRO A 175 6.63 -4.99 21.72
N ASP A 176 6.23 -4.31 22.80
CA ASP A 176 6.91 -4.31 24.09
C ASP A 176 6.14 -5.12 25.16
N ALA A 177 4.98 -5.68 24.81
CA ALA A 177 4.20 -6.51 25.72
C ALA A 177 5.00 -7.76 26.14
N PRO A 178 5.17 -8.01 27.46
CA PRO A 178 5.88 -9.19 27.93
C PRO A 178 5.18 -10.46 27.44
N VAL A 179 5.98 -11.50 27.15
CA VAL A 179 5.43 -12.84 26.92
C VAL A 179 4.77 -13.27 28.22
N THR A 180 3.44 -13.11 28.32
CA THR A 180 2.69 -13.73 29.39
C THR A 180 2.93 -15.23 29.27
N GLY A 181 3.69 -15.77 30.22
CA GLY A 181 4.03 -17.17 30.29
C GLY A 181 2.78 -18.01 30.09
N ARG A 182 2.92 -19.03 29.27
CA ARG A 182 2.00 -20.17 29.20
C ARG A 182 1.62 -20.53 30.63
N GLU A 183 0.33 -20.49 30.93
CA GLU A 183 -0.27 -20.85 32.23
C GLU A 183 0.53 -21.97 32.89
N SER A 184 1.07 -21.69 34.07
CA SER A 184 1.41 -22.72 35.04
C SER A 184 0.10 -23.42 35.42
N ARG A 185 -0.32 -24.39 34.61
CA ARG A 185 -1.27 -25.41 35.05
C ARG A 185 -0.51 -26.35 35.96
N SER A 186 -0.45 -25.98 37.23
CA SER A 186 -0.12 -26.84 38.34
C SER A 186 -1.33 -26.86 39.28
N ALA A 187 -2.15 -27.90 39.13
CA ALA A 187 -2.81 -28.66 40.20
C ALA A 187 -3.46 -29.88 39.54
#